data_AF-A0A3Z4X9K7-F1
#
_entry.id   AF-A0A3Z4X9K7-F1
#
_cell.length_a   1.000
_cell.length_b   1.000
_cell.length_c   1.000
_cell.angle_alpha   90.00
_cell.angle_beta   90.00
_cell.angle_gamma   90.00
#
_symmetry.space_group_name_H-M   'P 1'
#
loop_
_entity.id
_entity.type
_entity.pdbx_description
1 polymer ?
#
loop_
_entity_poly.entity_id
_entity_poly.type
_entity_poly.pdbx_seq_one_letter_code
_entity_poly.pdbx_strand_id
1 'polypeptide(L)'
;MTQLHLAMQHYFLSLAEIVIPSEEFEYHGVVLKTPPVKVSVLSSRLEQRIGKFISDVYINTNIGDFYIEICVTHKCEQEKIDFYKNSKINSIELTFEYSDDIDIIEWLERIKENKIPYEWFYYNEKEKVISHYEQELIKENNERRTKRTKSAEVAIRKLLKEKTIFLPSIKHEFTYTESNEHFSEIVSLYNKKNRPLDKIELIQQNLESFVLKGEIIRNDDKYVIWIIYSLSDNKLNLSDYPQGSIIIRSYPNHQNKPEWQWLRHPSLEKEKSRLYSIFINSCKEKIHTKSQTIFISNQLKHLSYNYLDANKEFYNQDYRKWCQWLIKNNIFRPTDTQKWPKIPAILKERIEYPFLWMFQRWSILVMSTIIEIVDQVPTGKGISMYYLFDKLLKIFPPHERFIELEGIAEYKTVQAPHRCLIFREHIIQEALKPFLDKNLISIKYDLIIKNIPLKQVLKQNTV
;
A
#
# COMPACT_ATOMS: atom_id res chain seq x y z
N MET A 1 40.18 -11.25 58.66
CA MET A 1 40.75 -12.11 57.60
C MET A 1 40.33 -13.55 57.87
N THR A 2 39.72 -14.24 56.91
CA THR A 2 39.22 -15.62 57.08
C THR A 2 40.28 -16.65 56.66
N GLN A 3 40.11 -17.92 57.03
CA GLN A 3 41.00 -19.01 56.57
C GLN A 3 40.98 -19.15 55.04
N LEU A 4 39.81 -18.99 54.41
CA LEU A 4 39.65 -19.00 52.97
C LEU A 4 40.43 -17.85 52.30
N HIS A 5 40.38 -16.64 52.87
CA HIS A 5 41.12 -15.50 52.33
C HIS A 5 42.65 -15.75 52.35
N LEU A 6 43.19 -16.25 53.46
CA LEU A 6 44.60 -16.65 53.58
C LEU A 6 44.97 -17.76 52.58
N ALA A 7 44.11 -18.76 52.41
CA ALA A 7 44.34 -19.85 51.46
C ALA A 7 44.44 -19.32 50.02
N MET A 8 43.57 -18.40 49.62
CA MET A 8 43.61 -17.79 48.28
C MET A 8 44.84 -16.90 48.09
N GLN A 9 45.23 -16.12 49.10
CA GLN A 9 46.48 -15.35 49.08
C GLN A 9 47.70 -16.27 48.82
N HIS A 10 47.81 -17.37 49.56
CA HIS A 10 48.89 -18.35 49.38
C HIS A 10 48.82 -19.08 48.04
N TYR A 11 47.62 -19.38 47.53
CA TYR A 11 47.45 -19.94 46.19
C TYR A 11 48.10 -19.05 45.14
N PHE A 12 47.75 -17.76 45.09
CA PHE A 12 48.32 -16.84 44.11
C PHE A 12 49.83 -16.64 44.25
N LEU A 13 50.36 -16.67 45.48
CA LEU A 13 51.82 -16.62 45.70
C LEU A 13 52.55 -17.80 45.05
N SER A 14 51.93 -18.97 45.01
CA SER A 14 52.55 -20.22 44.54
C SER A 14 52.55 -20.39 43.01
N LEU A 15 51.86 -19.51 42.28
CA LEU A 15 51.67 -19.66 40.84
C LEU A 15 52.94 -19.31 40.05
N ALA A 16 53.33 -20.20 39.14
CA ALA A 16 54.31 -19.90 38.08
C ALA A 16 53.65 -19.27 36.84
N GLU A 17 52.36 -19.53 36.64
CA GLU A 17 51.55 -18.98 35.55
C GLU A 17 50.14 -18.69 36.05
N ILE A 18 49.51 -17.66 35.50
CA ILE A 18 48.13 -17.27 35.80
C ILE A 18 47.36 -17.03 34.51
N VAL A 19 46.06 -17.34 34.52
CA VAL A 19 45.15 -16.95 33.44
C VAL A 19 44.50 -15.62 33.84
N ILE A 20 44.79 -14.57 33.07
CA ILE A 20 44.06 -13.32 33.16
C ILE A 20 42.69 -13.55 32.50
N PRO A 21 41.58 -13.39 33.23
CA PRO A 21 40.26 -13.72 32.70
C PRO A 21 39.87 -12.79 31.55
N SER A 22 38.97 -13.27 30.69
CA SER A 22 38.33 -12.43 29.67
C SER A 22 37.51 -11.31 30.32
N GLU A 23 37.07 -10.36 29.53
CA GLU A 23 36.16 -9.32 30.00
C GLU A 23 35.31 -8.86 28.82
N GLU A 24 34.01 -8.73 29.05
CA GLU A 24 33.05 -8.21 28.08
C GLU A 24 32.53 -6.86 28.59
N PHE A 25 32.55 -5.84 27.74
CA PHE A 25 32.16 -4.49 28.13
C PHE A 25 31.48 -3.75 26.99
N GLU A 26 30.55 -2.86 27.32
CA GLU A 26 29.85 -2.04 26.34
C GLU A 26 30.64 -0.79 25.98
N TYR A 27 30.74 -0.49 24.69
CA TYR A 27 31.32 0.73 24.15
C TYR A 27 30.48 1.23 22.95
N HIS A 28 29.88 2.42 23.07
CA HIS A 28 28.99 3.01 22.06
C HIS A 28 27.89 2.06 21.52
N GLY A 29 27.26 1.28 22.40
CA GLY A 29 26.17 0.37 22.04
C GLY A 29 26.62 -0.94 21.38
N VAL A 30 27.92 -1.23 21.37
CA VAL A 30 28.50 -2.51 20.92
C VAL A 30 29.21 -3.18 22.08
N VAL A 31 29.06 -4.50 22.20
CA VAL A 31 29.80 -5.30 23.20
C VAL A 31 31.16 -5.67 22.63
N LEU A 32 32.22 -5.21 23.30
CA LEU A 32 33.62 -5.55 23.01
C LEU A 32 34.11 -6.60 24.01
N LYS A 33 35.10 -7.40 23.60
CA LYS A 33 35.63 -8.50 24.40
C LYS A 33 37.15 -8.54 24.40
N THR A 34 37.74 -8.70 25.58
CA THR A 34 39.14 -9.12 25.72
C THR A 34 39.20 -10.64 25.90
N PRO A 35 40.02 -11.38 25.12
CA PRO A 35 40.17 -12.83 25.33
C PRO A 35 40.91 -13.13 26.64
N PRO A 36 40.72 -14.32 27.23
CA PRO A 36 41.53 -14.74 28.36
C PRO A 36 42.98 -14.99 27.89
N VAL A 37 43.95 -14.62 28.71
CA VAL A 37 45.38 -14.73 28.36
C VAL A 37 46.13 -15.45 29.46
N LYS A 38 46.86 -16.52 29.11
CA LYS A 38 47.77 -17.21 30.02
C LYS A 38 49.11 -16.50 30.04
N VAL A 39 49.59 -16.12 31.23
CA VAL A 39 50.78 -15.29 31.42
C VAL A 39 51.71 -15.90 32.46
N SER A 40 53.01 -15.64 32.33
CA SER A 40 54.01 -16.13 33.28
C SER A 40 54.11 -15.18 34.46
N VAL A 41 54.13 -15.73 35.68
CA VAL A 41 54.35 -14.97 36.91
C VAL A 41 55.85 -14.81 37.14
N LEU A 42 56.31 -13.57 37.17
CA LEU A 42 57.71 -13.22 37.40
C LEU A 42 57.99 -13.04 38.91
N SER A 43 57.05 -12.44 39.63
CA SER A 43 57.07 -12.36 41.09
C SER A 43 55.67 -12.10 41.65
N SER A 44 55.46 -12.46 42.91
CA SER A 44 54.20 -12.27 43.64
C SER A 44 54.48 -11.76 45.06
N ARG A 45 53.58 -10.93 45.60
CA ARG A 45 53.69 -10.38 46.96
C ARG A 45 52.30 -10.24 47.59
N LEU A 46 52.20 -10.45 48.89
CA LEU A 46 51.00 -10.12 49.64
C LEU A 46 51.05 -8.68 50.15
N GLU A 47 49.88 -8.09 50.36
CA GLU A 47 49.73 -6.82 51.07
C GLU A 47 50.60 -5.69 50.49
N GLN A 48 50.65 -5.60 49.15
CA GLN A 48 51.40 -4.57 48.46
C GLN A 48 50.73 -3.20 48.66
N ARG A 49 51.47 -2.25 49.24
CA ARG A 49 51.01 -0.86 49.38
C ARG A 49 51.03 -0.14 48.02
N ILE A 50 49.93 0.56 47.71
CA ILE A 50 49.71 1.34 46.49
C ILE A 50 49.06 2.67 46.89
N GLY A 51 49.85 3.74 46.88
CA GLY A 51 49.42 5.00 47.49
C GLY A 51 49.09 4.82 48.97
N LYS A 52 47.86 5.16 49.36
CA LYS A 52 47.34 4.98 50.72
C LYS A 52 46.66 3.63 50.98
N PHE A 53 46.45 2.82 49.94
CA PHE A 53 45.75 1.54 50.02
C PHE A 53 46.72 0.35 50.01
N ILE A 54 46.22 -0.82 50.37
CA ILE A 54 46.96 -2.09 50.37
C ILE A 54 46.13 -3.12 49.61
N SER A 55 46.69 -3.79 48.61
CA SER A 55 46.04 -4.88 47.89
C SER A 55 46.33 -6.23 48.51
N ASP A 56 45.39 -7.18 48.45
CA ASP A 56 45.60 -8.51 49.02
C ASP A 56 46.75 -9.25 48.34
N VAL A 57 46.78 -9.24 47.01
CA VAL A 57 47.83 -9.88 46.23
C VAL A 57 48.29 -8.95 45.10
N TYR A 58 49.61 -8.84 44.96
CA TYR A 58 50.27 -8.27 43.81
C TYR A 58 50.95 -9.38 43.01
N ILE A 59 50.74 -9.36 41.69
CA ILE A 59 51.38 -10.28 40.76
C ILE A 59 52.05 -9.46 39.65
N ASN A 60 53.36 -9.56 39.56
CA ASN A 60 54.14 -9.07 38.43
C ASN A 60 54.23 -10.18 37.38
N THR A 61 53.75 -9.90 36.18
CA THR A 61 53.74 -10.85 35.06
C THR A 61 54.55 -10.34 33.88
N ASN A 62 54.78 -11.18 32.88
CA ASN A 62 55.45 -10.79 31.64
C ASN A 62 54.65 -9.79 30.78
N ILE A 63 53.37 -9.54 31.07
CA ILE A 63 52.54 -8.56 30.35
C ILE A 63 52.18 -7.32 31.18
N GLY A 64 52.61 -7.27 32.44
CA GLY A 64 52.36 -6.15 33.34
C GLY A 64 52.00 -6.59 34.76
N ASP A 65 51.74 -5.58 35.59
CA ASP A 65 51.40 -5.75 36.99
C ASP A 65 49.89 -5.88 37.16
N PHE A 66 49.48 -6.79 38.05
CA PHE A 66 48.09 -7.04 38.42
C PHE A 66 47.93 -7.02 39.94
N TYR A 67 46.87 -6.39 40.38
CA TYR A 67 46.48 -6.31 41.78
C TYR A 67 45.15 -7.05 41.98
N ILE A 68 45.16 -8.06 42.82
CA ILE A 68 44.00 -8.93 43.05
C ILE A 68 43.47 -8.66 44.46
N GLU A 69 42.18 -8.38 44.53
CA GLU A 69 41.40 -8.30 45.77
C GLU A 69 40.63 -9.62 45.95
N ILE A 70 40.65 -10.16 47.16
CA ILE A 70 40.02 -11.43 47.51
C ILE A 70 38.81 -11.11 48.40
N CYS A 71 37.64 -11.01 47.79
CA CYS A 71 36.39 -10.76 48.49
C CYS A 71 35.84 -12.07 49.06
N VAL A 72 35.88 -12.20 50.40
CA VAL A 72 35.20 -13.31 51.12
C VAL A 72 34.00 -12.81 51.91
N THR A 73 34.12 -11.67 52.60
CA THR A 73 33.06 -11.14 53.48
C THR A 73 32.57 -9.76 53.12
N HIS A 74 33.41 -8.93 52.50
CA HIS A 74 33.09 -7.57 52.10
C HIS A 74 33.79 -7.26 50.80
N LYS A 75 33.10 -6.50 49.94
CA LYS A 75 33.66 -5.99 48.70
C LYS A 75 34.66 -4.87 48.95
N CYS A 76 35.56 -4.66 47.99
CA CYS A 76 36.49 -3.56 47.96
C CYS A 76 35.76 -2.21 48.11
N GLU A 77 36.31 -1.31 48.92
CA GLU A 77 35.73 0.01 49.16
C GLU A 77 35.75 0.88 47.89
N GLN A 78 34.68 1.64 47.65
CA GLN A 78 34.56 2.47 46.45
C GLN A 78 35.73 3.46 46.28
N GLU A 79 36.24 4.04 47.37
CA GLU A 79 37.38 4.97 47.31
C GLU A 79 38.64 4.31 46.74
N LYS A 80 38.86 3.03 47.04
CA LYS A 80 39.98 2.25 46.54
C LYS A 80 39.77 1.84 45.08
N ILE A 81 38.54 1.45 44.72
CA ILE A 81 38.15 1.18 43.32
C ILE A 81 38.38 2.41 42.44
N ASP A 82 37.94 3.58 42.89
CA ASP A 82 38.12 4.85 42.17
C ASP A 82 39.60 5.20 42.02
N PHE A 83 40.41 4.94 43.05
CA PHE A 83 41.85 5.10 42.97
C PHE A 83 42.49 4.20 41.90
N TYR A 84 42.12 2.92 41.82
CA TYR A 84 42.61 2.02 40.79
C TYR A 84 42.26 2.50 39.38
N LYS A 85 41.01 2.92 39.18
CA LYS A 85 40.51 3.44 37.90
C LYS A 85 41.25 4.71 37.48
N ASN A 86 41.33 5.69 38.37
CA ASN A 86 41.97 6.99 38.10
C ASN A 86 43.48 6.86 37.86
N SER A 87 44.12 5.91 38.55
CA SER A 87 45.55 5.65 38.42
C SER A 87 45.89 4.67 37.28
N LYS A 88 44.89 4.15 36.55
CA LYS A 88 45.04 3.18 35.46
C LYS A 88 45.82 1.91 35.86
N ILE A 89 45.51 1.39 37.04
CA ILE A 89 46.18 0.22 37.62
C ILE A 89 45.37 -1.03 37.32
N ASN A 90 45.95 -2.06 36.71
CA ASN A 90 45.21 -3.30 36.45
C ASN A 90 44.83 -3.95 37.78
N SER A 91 43.52 -4.02 38.04
CA SER A 91 43.03 -4.59 39.28
C SER A 91 41.68 -5.28 39.11
N ILE A 92 41.54 -6.38 39.84
CA ILE A 92 40.42 -7.30 39.75
C ILE A 92 40.04 -7.75 41.15
N GLU A 93 38.75 -7.86 41.43
CA GLU A 93 38.24 -8.52 42.61
C GLU A 93 37.73 -9.90 42.24
N LEU A 94 38.13 -10.90 43.01
CA LEU A 94 37.66 -12.28 42.91
C LEU A 94 36.75 -12.54 44.10
N THR A 95 35.51 -12.98 43.83
CA THR A 95 34.50 -13.21 44.86
C THR A 95 34.42 -14.67 45.23
N PHE A 96 34.66 -14.96 46.51
CA PHE A 96 34.54 -16.28 47.11
C PHE A 96 33.42 -16.23 48.15
N GLU A 97 32.18 -16.44 47.70
CA GLU A 97 31.01 -16.40 48.56
C GLU A 97 31.08 -17.51 49.62
N TYR A 98 31.18 -17.14 50.89
CA TYR A 98 31.25 -18.12 51.97
C TYR A 98 29.95 -18.96 52.01
N SER A 99 30.10 -20.28 51.89
CA SER A 99 29.04 -21.27 52.02
C SER A 99 29.53 -22.37 52.95
N ASP A 100 28.69 -22.80 53.90
CA ASP A 100 29.01 -23.93 54.80
C ASP A 100 29.13 -25.27 54.03
N ASP A 101 28.67 -25.30 52.78
CA ASP A 101 28.69 -26.48 51.90
C ASP A 101 29.96 -26.59 51.05
N ILE A 102 30.84 -25.59 51.02
CA ILE A 102 32.02 -25.55 50.14
C ILE A 102 33.30 -25.45 50.98
N ASP A 103 34.15 -26.47 50.92
CA ASP A 103 35.43 -26.45 51.60
C ASP A 103 36.52 -25.69 50.81
N ILE A 104 37.68 -25.47 51.44
CA ILE A 104 38.81 -24.75 50.82
C ILE A 104 39.37 -25.51 49.61
N ILE A 105 39.32 -26.84 49.60
CA ILE A 105 39.86 -27.67 48.51
C ILE A 105 39.01 -27.47 47.26
N GLU A 106 37.69 -27.48 47.39
CA GLU A 106 36.77 -27.21 46.30
C GLU A 106 36.96 -25.78 45.74
N TRP A 107 37.18 -24.78 46.59
CA TRP A 107 37.53 -23.43 46.12
C TRP A 107 38.84 -23.38 45.33
N LEU A 108 39.85 -24.15 45.75
CA LEU A 108 41.11 -24.29 45.01
C LEU A 108 40.93 -24.98 43.65
N GLU A 109 39.99 -25.92 43.52
CA GLU A 109 39.65 -26.53 42.23
C GLU A 109 38.94 -25.52 41.32
N ARG A 110 37.94 -24.81 41.84
CA ARG A 110 37.17 -23.81 41.08
C ARG A 110 38.05 -22.67 40.54
N ILE A 111 39.03 -22.20 41.31
CA ILE A 111 39.96 -21.16 40.84
C ILE A 111 40.93 -21.67 39.78
N LYS A 112 41.39 -22.92 39.85
CA LYS A 112 42.20 -23.56 38.79
C LYS A 112 41.40 -23.71 37.50
N GLU A 113 40.09 -23.93 37.61
CA GLU A 113 39.17 -24.03 36.48
C GLU A 113 38.63 -22.67 35.99
N ASN A 114 39.09 -21.54 36.57
CA ASN A 114 38.60 -20.18 36.28
C ASN A 114 37.08 -20.01 36.45
N LYS A 115 36.48 -20.71 37.42
CA LYS A 115 35.04 -20.67 37.74
C LYS A 115 34.69 -19.68 38.85
N ILE A 116 35.61 -18.81 39.23
CA ILE A 116 35.41 -17.82 40.29
C ILE A 116 34.80 -16.56 39.69
N PRO A 117 33.69 -16.04 40.22
CA PRO A 117 33.17 -14.74 39.84
C PRO A 117 34.21 -13.65 40.05
N TYR A 118 34.35 -12.76 39.07
CA TYR A 118 35.31 -11.67 39.12
C TYR A 118 34.69 -10.36 38.65
N GLU A 119 35.25 -9.26 39.13
CA GLU A 119 34.91 -7.90 38.72
C GLU A 119 36.21 -7.14 38.41
N TRP A 120 36.38 -6.69 37.17
CA TRP A 120 37.51 -5.83 36.82
C TRP A 120 37.22 -4.39 37.28
N PHE A 121 38.08 -3.86 38.14
CA PHE A 121 38.03 -2.43 38.48
C PHE A 121 38.65 -1.58 37.38
N TYR A 122 39.82 -1.99 36.88
CA TYR A 122 40.44 -1.43 35.69
C TYR A 122 41.27 -2.50 34.99
N TYR A 123 41.21 -2.51 33.65
CA TYR A 123 42.02 -3.40 32.83
C TYR A 123 42.49 -2.65 31.58
N ASN A 124 43.79 -2.39 31.48
CA ASN A 124 44.37 -1.59 30.41
C ASN A 124 44.10 -2.15 29.00
N GLU A 125 43.88 -3.45 28.88
CA GLU A 125 43.59 -4.10 27.60
C GLU A 125 42.23 -3.67 27.02
N LYS A 126 41.31 -3.14 27.86
CA LYS A 126 40.09 -2.47 27.36
C LYS A 126 40.41 -1.27 26.47
N GLU A 127 41.38 -0.43 26.87
CA GLU A 127 41.73 0.79 26.11
C GLU A 127 42.31 0.44 24.73
N LYS A 128 43.09 -0.64 24.65
CA LYS A 128 43.66 -1.14 23.39
C LYS A 128 42.60 -1.73 22.46
N VAL A 129 41.65 -2.51 23.00
CA VAL A 129 40.52 -3.04 22.21
C VAL A 129 39.64 -1.89 21.68
N ILE A 130 39.38 -0.86 22.49
CA ILE A 130 38.69 0.37 22.05
C ILE A 130 39.47 1.03 20.91
N SER A 131 40.78 1.24 21.09
CA SER A 131 41.61 1.89 20.06
C SER A 131 41.63 1.11 18.75
N HIS A 132 41.73 -0.23 18.81
CA HIS A 132 41.66 -1.08 17.62
C HIS A 132 40.29 -0.99 16.93
N TYR A 133 39.21 -1.00 17.70
CA TYR A 133 37.85 -0.85 17.19
C TYR A 133 37.65 0.51 16.48
N GLU A 134 38.12 1.60 17.08
CA GLU A 134 38.07 2.94 16.46
C GLU A 134 38.88 2.99 15.15
N GLN A 135 40.05 2.36 15.10
CA GLN A 135 40.85 2.27 13.88
C GLN A 135 40.15 1.49 12.77
N GLU A 136 39.52 0.37 13.08
CA GLU A 136 38.73 -0.41 12.13
C GLU A 136 37.52 0.39 11.62
N LEU A 137 36.83 1.15 12.47
CA LEU A 137 35.76 2.06 12.05
C LEU A 137 36.26 3.15 11.08
N ILE A 138 37.41 3.76 11.37
CA ILE A 138 38.03 4.77 10.49
C ILE A 138 38.37 4.14 9.13
N LYS A 139 38.97 2.95 9.13
CA LYS A 139 39.33 2.21 7.93
C LYS A 139 38.10 1.86 7.10
N GLU A 140 37.06 1.33 7.72
CA GLU A 140 35.82 0.98 7.03
C GLU A 140 35.16 2.21 6.40
N ASN A 141 35.09 3.32 7.14
CA ASN A 141 34.56 4.58 6.62
C ASN A 141 35.39 5.11 5.44
N ASN A 142 36.71 5.04 5.52
CA ASN A 142 37.61 5.44 4.43
C ASN A 142 37.45 4.56 3.18
N GLU A 143 37.30 3.25 3.36
CA GLU A 143 37.04 2.32 2.26
C GLU A 143 35.70 2.59 1.58
N ARG A 144 34.62 2.73 2.37
CA ARG A 144 33.28 3.10 1.86
C ARG A 144 33.34 4.39 1.08
N ARG A 145 33.98 5.41 1.64
CA ARG A 145 34.14 6.73 1.03
C ARG A 145 34.89 6.66 -0.29
N THR A 146 36.01 5.93 -0.33
CA THR A 146 36.79 5.71 -1.56
C THR A 146 35.96 5.05 -2.66
N LYS A 147 35.16 4.03 -2.31
CA LYS A 147 34.24 3.37 -3.25
C LYS A 147 33.17 4.34 -3.78
N ARG A 148 32.56 5.13 -2.90
CA ARG A 148 31.54 6.13 -3.25
C ARG A 148 32.12 7.23 -4.15
N THR A 149 33.31 7.74 -3.86
CA THR A 149 34.02 8.73 -4.69
C THR A 149 34.26 8.21 -6.11
N LYS A 150 34.85 7.01 -6.25
CA LYS A 150 35.07 6.39 -7.56
C LYS A 150 33.76 6.22 -8.34
N SER A 151 32.69 5.80 -7.66
CA SER A 151 31.36 5.65 -8.27
C SER A 151 30.74 6.98 -8.69
N ALA A 152 30.96 8.05 -7.93
CA ALA A 152 30.52 9.40 -8.27
C ALA A 152 31.29 9.94 -9.47
N GLU A 153 32.61 9.85 -9.47
CA GLU A 153 33.47 10.30 -10.58
C GLU A 153 33.12 9.64 -11.91
N VAL A 154 32.92 8.32 -11.92
CA VAL A 154 32.49 7.58 -13.13
C VAL A 154 31.16 8.11 -13.65
N ALA A 155 30.19 8.31 -12.77
CA ALA A 155 28.87 8.82 -13.14
C ALA A 155 28.92 10.28 -13.62
N ILE A 156 29.75 11.12 -12.98
CA ILE A 156 29.98 12.52 -13.36
C ILE A 156 30.64 12.60 -14.74
N ARG A 157 31.69 11.82 -15.00
CA ARG A 157 32.35 11.77 -16.32
C ARG A 157 31.36 11.38 -17.42
N LYS A 158 30.51 10.39 -17.15
CA LYS A 158 29.43 9.99 -18.07
C LYS A 158 28.45 11.14 -18.32
N LEU A 159 27.98 11.79 -17.25
CA LEU A 159 27.05 12.91 -17.33
C LEU A 159 27.64 14.12 -18.09
N LEU A 160 28.91 14.47 -17.86
CA LEU A 160 29.60 15.55 -18.58
C LEU A 160 29.75 15.22 -20.08
N LYS A 161 30.02 13.96 -20.42
CA LYS A 161 30.16 13.50 -21.82
C LYS A 161 28.82 13.46 -22.56
N GLU A 162 27.80 12.85 -21.95
CA GLU A 162 26.48 12.62 -22.58
C GLU A 162 25.54 13.82 -22.44
N LYS A 163 25.85 14.76 -21.53
CA LYS A 163 25.02 15.91 -21.16
C LYS A 163 23.57 15.54 -20.89
N THR A 164 23.33 14.35 -20.33
CA THR A 164 21.99 13.80 -20.11
C THR A 164 21.85 13.36 -18.67
N ILE A 165 20.89 13.93 -17.95
CA ILE A 165 20.62 13.62 -16.55
C ILE A 165 19.39 12.71 -16.39
N PHE A 166 19.51 11.71 -15.52
CA PHE A 166 18.37 10.91 -15.08
C PHE A 166 17.59 11.66 -14.00
N LEU A 167 16.29 11.84 -14.22
CA LEU A 167 15.39 12.46 -13.26
C LEU A 167 14.45 11.37 -12.69
N PRO A 168 14.48 11.14 -11.35
CA PRO A 168 13.69 10.08 -10.73
C PRO A 168 12.19 10.40 -10.75
N SER A 169 11.34 9.40 -10.53
CA SER A 169 9.89 9.63 -10.40
C SER A 169 9.53 10.17 -9.02
N ILE A 170 8.50 11.00 -8.94
CA ILE A 170 7.83 11.36 -7.69
C ILE A 170 6.45 10.73 -7.70
N LYS A 171 6.18 9.90 -6.70
CA LYS A 171 4.86 9.28 -6.47
C LYS A 171 4.28 9.84 -5.18
N HIS A 172 2.97 9.96 -5.14
CA HIS A 172 2.24 10.42 -3.98
C HIS A 172 0.93 9.67 -3.86
N GLU A 173 0.56 9.31 -2.65
CA GLU A 173 -0.74 8.69 -2.36
C GLU A 173 -1.73 9.81 -2.02
N PHE A 174 -2.81 9.89 -2.80
CA PHE A 174 -3.95 10.72 -2.46
C PHE A 174 -4.98 9.90 -1.72
N THR A 175 -5.56 10.50 -0.68
CA THR A 175 -6.67 9.93 0.07
C THR A 175 -7.84 10.91 0.12
N TYR A 176 -9.06 10.38 0.08
CA TYR A 176 -10.30 11.15 0.18
C TYR A 176 -11.38 10.32 0.84
N THR A 177 -12.13 10.92 1.77
CA THR A 177 -13.22 10.28 2.48
C THR A 177 -14.44 11.19 2.46
N GLU A 178 -15.57 10.67 1.98
CA GLU A 178 -16.85 11.38 1.94
C GLU A 178 -17.99 10.35 1.99
N SER A 179 -19.08 10.65 2.70
CA SER A 179 -20.26 9.76 2.78
C SER A 179 -19.95 8.32 3.21
N ASN A 180 -19.02 8.13 4.15
CA ASN A 180 -18.49 6.83 4.61
C ASN A 180 -17.78 5.99 3.53
N GLU A 181 -17.48 6.56 2.36
CA GLU A 181 -16.63 5.94 1.36
C GLU A 181 -15.20 6.46 1.49
N HIS A 182 -14.24 5.54 1.38
CA HIS A 182 -12.82 5.86 1.44
C HIS A 182 -12.16 5.51 0.10
N PHE A 183 -11.41 6.45 -0.44
CA PHE A 183 -10.67 6.32 -1.68
C PHE A 183 -9.18 6.57 -1.42
N SER A 184 -8.33 5.69 -1.97
CA SER A 184 -6.89 5.90 -2.05
C SER A 184 -6.41 5.63 -3.49
N GLU A 185 -5.53 6.47 -3.99
CA GLU A 185 -4.87 6.29 -5.29
C GLU A 185 -3.42 6.77 -5.26
N ILE A 186 -2.51 5.90 -5.68
CA ILE A 186 -1.09 6.26 -5.87
C ILE A 186 -0.92 6.88 -7.24
N VAL A 187 -0.62 8.17 -7.27
CA VAL A 187 -0.45 8.95 -8.49
C VAL A 187 1.02 9.33 -8.70
N SER A 188 1.48 9.28 -9.94
CA SER A 188 2.80 9.79 -10.29
C SER A 188 2.73 11.30 -10.54
N LEU A 189 3.20 12.10 -9.57
CA LEU A 189 3.35 13.55 -9.70
C LEU A 189 4.43 13.92 -10.73
N TYR A 190 5.44 13.05 -10.88
CA TYR A 190 6.48 13.19 -11.87
C TYR A 190 6.93 11.83 -12.38
N ASN A 191 6.90 11.62 -13.70
CA ASN A 191 7.39 10.39 -14.32
C ASN A 191 8.91 10.42 -14.50
N LYS A 192 9.58 9.30 -14.18
CA LYS A 192 11.01 9.14 -14.39
C LYS A 192 11.36 9.35 -15.87
N LYS A 193 12.45 10.08 -16.15
CA LYS A 193 12.91 10.33 -17.53
C LYS A 193 14.35 10.79 -17.57
N ASN A 194 15.01 10.55 -18.70
CA ASN A 194 16.28 11.18 -19.03
C ASN A 194 16.01 12.55 -19.66
N ARG A 195 16.83 13.55 -19.32
CA ARG A 195 16.74 14.89 -19.87
C ARG A 195 18.10 15.37 -20.39
N PRO A 196 18.18 15.83 -21.65
CA PRO A 196 19.37 16.51 -22.13
C PRO A 196 19.51 17.87 -21.43
N LEU A 197 20.76 18.27 -21.22
CA LEU A 197 21.18 19.54 -20.64
C LEU A 197 21.95 20.33 -21.71
N ASP A 198 21.69 21.63 -21.81
CA ASP A 198 22.41 22.51 -22.73
C ASP A 198 23.81 22.83 -22.20
N LYS A 199 23.90 23.04 -20.88
CA LYS A 199 25.14 23.30 -20.15
C LYS A 199 25.21 22.47 -18.88
N ILE A 200 26.43 22.09 -18.52
CA ILE A 200 26.74 21.42 -17.26
C ILE A 200 28.11 21.86 -16.76
N GLU A 201 28.18 22.16 -15.46
CA GLU A 201 29.40 22.64 -14.81
C GLU A 201 29.54 21.98 -13.43
N LEU A 202 30.78 21.65 -13.04
CA LEU A 202 31.12 21.22 -11.69
C LEU A 202 31.36 22.47 -10.83
N ILE A 203 30.51 22.67 -9.83
CA ILE A 203 30.54 23.87 -8.97
C ILE A 203 31.33 23.62 -7.69
N GLN A 204 31.20 22.41 -7.13
CA GLN A 204 31.84 22.08 -5.86
C GLN A 204 32.31 20.63 -5.84
N GLN A 205 33.49 20.43 -5.27
CA GLN A 205 34.06 19.14 -4.93
C GLN A 205 34.67 19.25 -3.55
N ASN A 206 34.15 18.50 -2.59
CA ASN A 206 34.73 18.41 -1.26
C ASN A 206 34.70 16.97 -0.73
N LEU A 207 35.05 16.81 0.53
CA LEU A 207 35.14 15.50 1.16
C LEU A 207 33.78 14.77 1.25
N GLU A 208 32.69 15.53 1.26
CA GLU A 208 31.32 15.08 1.53
C GLU A 208 30.49 14.89 0.26
N SER A 209 30.77 15.64 -0.81
CA SER A 209 29.92 15.69 -2.00
C SER A 209 30.61 16.26 -3.24
N PHE A 210 30.02 15.94 -4.39
CA PHE A 210 30.19 16.68 -5.63
C PHE A 210 28.88 17.39 -5.99
N VAL A 211 28.95 18.64 -6.44
CA VAL A 211 27.80 19.42 -6.86
C VAL A 211 28.01 19.90 -8.29
N LEU A 212 27.07 19.56 -9.15
CA LEU A 212 27.03 20.04 -10.52
C LEU A 212 25.80 20.91 -10.74
N LYS A 213 25.96 21.88 -11.63
CA LYS A 213 24.88 22.75 -12.11
C LYS A 213 24.59 22.41 -13.56
N GLY A 214 23.42 21.84 -13.81
CA GLY A 214 22.86 21.62 -15.13
C GLY A 214 21.92 22.76 -15.52
N GLU A 215 21.92 23.15 -16.78
CA GLU A 215 21.04 24.20 -17.32
C GLU A 215 20.29 23.68 -18.55
N ILE A 216 19.00 24.01 -18.61
CA ILE A 216 18.12 23.74 -19.74
C ILE A 216 17.57 25.09 -20.23
N ILE A 217 17.76 25.40 -21.50
CA ILE A 217 17.34 26.65 -22.15
C ILE A 217 16.10 26.37 -22.99
N ARG A 218 15.02 27.12 -22.76
CA ARG A 218 13.78 27.03 -23.55
C ARG A 218 13.20 28.42 -23.75
N ASN A 219 13.00 28.84 -24.99
CA ASN A 219 12.38 30.13 -25.31
C ASN A 219 13.01 31.28 -24.50
N ASP A 220 14.35 31.32 -24.47
CA ASP A 220 15.17 32.26 -23.69
C ASP A 220 15.10 32.14 -22.15
N ASP A 221 14.21 31.30 -21.61
CA ASP A 221 14.18 30.96 -20.19
C ASP A 221 15.24 29.91 -19.83
N LYS A 222 15.90 30.14 -18.70
CA LYS A 222 16.95 29.27 -18.17
C LYS A 222 16.49 28.53 -16.93
N TYR A 223 16.37 27.21 -17.04
CA TYR A 223 16.01 26.32 -15.95
C TYR A 223 17.25 25.65 -15.37
N VAL A 224 17.49 25.83 -14.07
CA VAL A 224 18.63 25.25 -13.37
C VAL A 224 18.24 23.97 -12.64
N ILE A 225 19.10 22.95 -12.76
CA ILE A 225 19.03 21.70 -12.00
C ILE A 225 20.36 21.51 -11.27
N TRP A 226 20.32 21.50 -9.94
CA TRP A 226 21.43 21.10 -9.08
C TRP A 226 21.46 19.58 -8.97
N ILE A 227 22.63 19.00 -9.25
CA ILE A 227 22.87 17.57 -9.30
C ILE A 227 23.92 17.25 -8.25
N ILE A 228 23.48 16.67 -7.14
CA ILE A 228 24.34 16.42 -5.97
C ILE A 228 24.69 14.92 -5.93
N TYR A 229 25.97 14.62 -5.81
CA TYR A 229 26.46 13.27 -5.52
C TYR A 229 26.94 13.24 -4.07
N SER A 230 26.15 12.64 -3.18
CA SER A 230 26.52 12.51 -1.76
C SER A 230 27.50 11.37 -1.58
N LEU A 231 28.62 11.66 -0.91
CA LEU A 231 29.66 10.69 -0.57
C LEU A 231 29.51 10.19 0.87
N SER A 232 28.90 11.00 1.73
CA SER A 232 28.57 10.66 3.11
C SER A 232 27.06 10.53 3.32
N ASP A 233 26.72 10.10 4.54
CA ASP A 233 25.34 9.98 5.01
C ASP A 233 24.88 11.25 5.76
N ASN A 234 25.69 12.31 5.72
CA ASN A 234 25.39 13.59 6.34
C ASN A 234 24.24 14.30 5.62
N LYS A 235 23.39 14.99 6.39
CA LYS A 235 22.30 15.81 5.82
C LYS A 235 22.91 17.04 5.13
N LEU A 236 22.54 17.23 3.86
CA LEU A 236 22.90 18.43 3.10
C LEU A 236 22.08 19.63 3.56
N ASN A 237 22.75 20.77 3.70
CA ASN A 237 22.07 22.04 3.90
C ASN A 237 21.54 22.57 2.56
N LEU A 238 20.21 22.73 2.46
CA LEU A 238 19.56 23.16 1.22
C LEU A 238 19.65 24.67 0.99
N SER A 239 20.04 25.45 2.01
CA SER A 239 20.23 26.91 1.89
C SER A 239 21.27 27.29 0.84
N ASP A 240 22.25 26.42 0.63
CA ASP A 240 23.39 26.66 -0.27
C ASP A 240 22.98 26.64 -1.75
N TYR A 241 21.76 26.19 -2.04
CA TYR A 241 21.22 26.05 -3.39
C TYR A 241 19.87 26.77 -3.50
N PRO A 242 19.81 28.10 -3.53
CA PRO A 242 18.58 28.86 -3.30
C PRO A 242 17.53 28.73 -4.42
N GLN A 243 17.92 28.46 -5.67
CA GLN A 243 17.00 28.44 -6.82
C GLN A 243 17.11 27.18 -7.69
N GLY A 244 16.02 26.80 -8.35
CA GLY A 244 15.98 25.69 -9.31
C GLY A 244 15.64 24.32 -8.71
N SER A 245 15.65 23.31 -9.56
CA SER A 245 15.45 21.91 -9.17
C SER A 245 16.67 21.35 -8.45
N ILE A 246 16.49 20.48 -7.46
CA ILE A 246 17.59 19.78 -6.80
C ILE A 246 17.31 18.29 -6.81
N ILE A 247 18.25 17.53 -7.36
CA ILE A 247 18.29 16.07 -7.26
C ILE A 247 19.58 15.65 -6.56
N ILE A 248 19.49 14.54 -5.85
CA ILE A 248 20.62 13.94 -5.15
C ILE A 248 20.73 12.47 -5.50
N ARG A 249 21.96 12.01 -5.67
CA ARG A 249 22.35 10.61 -5.66
C ARG A 249 22.98 10.31 -4.30
N SER A 250 22.33 9.49 -3.50
CA SER A 250 22.73 9.16 -2.12
C SER A 250 22.69 7.65 -1.85
N TYR A 251 23.19 7.22 -0.70
CA TYR A 251 23.27 5.81 -0.29
C TYR A 251 22.40 5.58 0.95
N PRO A 252 21.07 5.39 0.80
CA PRO A 252 20.18 5.26 1.94
C PRO A 252 20.52 4.02 2.78
N ASN A 253 20.31 4.11 4.11
CA ASN A 253 20.49 3.02 5.06
C ASN A 253 21.85 2.29 4.97
N HIS A 254 22.93 3.04 4.73
CA HIS A 254 24.28 2.51 4.54
C HIS A 254 24.41 1.43 3.44
N GLN A 255 23.48 1.39 2.49
CA GLN A 255 23.57 0.45 1.37
C GLN A 255 24.74 0.80 0.46
N ASN A 256 25.30 -0.21 -0.22
CA ASN A 256 26.36 -0.01 -1.21
C ASN A 256 25.82 0.47 -2.58
N LYS A 257 24.50 0.50 -2.75
CA LYS A 257 23.86 0.91 -4.00
C LYS A 257 23.33 2.34 -3.89
N PRO A 258 23.71 3.24 -4.81
CA PRO A 258 23.21 4.60 -4.80
C PRO A 258 21.81 4.69 -5.42
N GLU A 259 21.00 5.58 -4.87
CA GLU A 259 19.65 5.90 -5.33
C GLU A 259 19.53 7.38 -5.69
N TRP A 260 18.68 7.68 -6.67
CA TRP A 260 18.36 9.05 -7.08
C TRP A 260 17.04 9.50 -6.48
N GLN A 261 17.03 10.68 -5.88
CA GLN A 261 15.82 11.29 -5.31
C GLN A 261 15.77 12.79 -5.58
N TRP A 262 14.57 13.35 -5.49
CA TRP A 262 14.34 14.80 -5.54
C TRP A 262 14.47 15.39 -4.13
N LEU A 263 15.26 16.45 -3.98
CA LEU A 263 15.26 17.29 -2.77
C LEU A 263 14.38 18.52 -2.95
N ARG A 264 14.29 19.04 -4.18
CA ARG A 264 13.40 20.16 -4.51
C ARG A 264 12.92 20.05 -5.95
N HIS A 265 11.60 20.12 -6.14
CA HIS A 265 10.97 20.20 -7.45
C HIS A 265 10.01 21.40 -7.48
N PRO A 266 10.32 22.48 -8.21
CA PRO A 266 9.67 23.79 -8.07
C PRO A 266 8.17 23.81 -8.42
N SER A 267 7.69 22.85 -9.23
CA SER A 267 6.28 22.77 -9.63
C SER A 267 5.54 21.61 -8.96
N LEU A 268 6.12 20.99 -7.93
CA LEU A 268 5.55 19.78 -7.33
C LEU A 268 4.21 20.05 -6.66
N GLU A 269 4.14 21.09 -5.82
CA GLU A 269 2.90 21.43 -5.11
C GLU A 269 1.78 21.85 -6.07
N LYS A 270 2.10 22.63 -7.11
CA LYS A 270 1.12 23.00 -8.15
C LYS A 270 0.54 21.76 -8.86
N GLU A 271 1.41 20.83 -9.24
CA GLU A 271 0.98 19.61 -9.91
C GLU A 271 0.22 18.67 -8.97
N LYS A 272 0.64 18.58 -7.71
CA LYS A 272 -0.05 17.86 -6.65
C LYS A 272 -1.47 18.40 -6.45
N SER A 273 -1.65 19.72 -6.32
CA SER A 273 -2.98 20.33 -6.20
C SER A 273 -3.85 20.05 -7.42
N ARG A 274 -3.30 20.18 -8.64
CA ARG A 274 -4.04 19.92 -9.88
C ARG A 274 -4.56 18.48 -9.95
N LEU A 275 -3.68 17.50 -9.69
CA LEU A 275 -4.02 16.08 -9.72
C LEU A 275 -4.97 15.70 -8.57
N TYR A 276 -4.81 16.31 -7.39
CA TYR A 276 -5.71 16.10 -6.27
C TYR A 276 -7.14 16.58 -6.58
N SER A 277 -7.31 17.72 -7.26
CA SER A 277 -8.62 18.18 -7.70
C SER A 277 -9.29 17.21 -8.69
N ILE A 278 -8.52 16.65 -9.63
CA ILE A 278 -9.03 15.64 -10.56
C ILE A 278 -9.46 14.37 -9.82
N PHE A 279 -8.64 13.92 -8.85
CA PHE A 279 -8.94 12.77 -8.01
C PHE A 279 -10.24 12.97 -7.21
N ILE A 280 -10.40 14.11 -6.53
CA ILE A 280 -11.64 14.43 -5.78
C ILE A 280 -12.85 14.42 -6.71
N ASN A 281 -12.76 15.04 -7.88
CA ASN A 281 -13.88 15.08 -8.82
C ASN A 281 -14.30 13.67 -9.27
N SER A 282 -13.33 12.79 -9.54
CA SER A 282 -13.58 11.38 -9.87
C SER A 282 -14.25 10.63 -8.70
N CYS A 283 -13.79 10.85 -7.47
CA CYS A 283 -14.41 10.27 -6.27
C CYS A 283 -15.87 10.72 -6.12
N LYS A 284 -16.14 12.03 -6.26
CA LYS A 284 -17.49 12.59 -6.19
C LYS A 284 -18.41 12.04 -7.27
N GLU A 285 -17.91 11.88 -8.50
CA GLU A 285 -18.68 11.26 -9.58
C GLU A 285 -19.06 9.81 -9.26
N LYS A 286 -18.15 9.03 -8.66
CA LYS A 286 -18.43 7.65 -8.22
C LYS A 286 -19.52 7.60 -7.14
N ILE A 287 -19.40 8.43 -6.11
CA ILE A 287 -20.40 8.54 -5.02
C ILE A 287 -21.76 8.93 -5.60
N HIS A 288 -21.78 9.94 -6.48
CA HIS A 288 -23.01 10.41 -7.13
C HIS A 288 -23.65 9.30 -7.98
N THR A 289 -22.87 8.64 -8.84
CA THR A 289 -23.34 7.55 -9.71
C THR A 289 -23.94 6.41 -8.89
N LYS A 290 -23.27 6.01 -7.80
CA LYS A 290 -23.78 4.97 -6.89
C LYS A 290 -25.11 5.39 -6.24
N SER A 291 -25.20 6.62 -5.75
CA SER A 291 -26.39 7.15 -5.10
C SER A 291 -27.57 7.22 -6.06
N GLN A 292 -27.36 7.72 -7.27
CA GLN A 292 -28.35 7.71 -8.35
C GLN A 292 -28.76 6.29 -8.73
N THR A 293 -27.81 5.35 -8.79
CA THR A 293 -28.10 3.96 -9.11
C THR A 293 -29.05 3.31 -8.12
N ILE A 294 -28.82 3.55 -6.82
CA ILE A 294 -29.69 3.07 -5.75
C ILE A 294 -31.06 3.71 -5.86
N PHE A 295 -31.11 5.04 -6.03
CA PHE A 295 -32.37 5.79 -6.16
C PHE A 295 -33.23 5.27 -7.32
N ILE A 296 -32.68 5.26 -8.54
CA ILE A 296 -33.40 4.83 -9.75
C ILE A 296 -33.84 3.37 -9.62
N SER A 297 -32.95 2.48 -9.16
CA SER A 297 -33.29 1.06 -9.01
C SER A 297 -34.45 0.84 -8.04
N ASN A 298 -34.47 1.55 -6.91
CA ASN A 298 -35.56 1.44 -5.95
C ASN A 298 -36.88 1.98 -6.52
N GLN A 299 -36.84 3.11 -7.22
CA GLN A 299 -38.03 3.68 -7.86
C GLN A 299 -38.60 2.75 -8.94
N LEU A 300 -37.76 2.23 -9.84
CA LEU A 300 -38.19 1.31 -10.90
C LEU A 300 -38.79 0.03 -10.31
N LYS A 301 -38.15 -0.54 -9.29
CA LYS A 301 -38.64 -1.75 -8.63
C LYS A 301 -40.03 -1.51 -8.01
N HIS A 302 -40.18 -0.45 -7.23
CA HIS A 302 -41.46 -0.07 -6.62
C HIS A 302 -42.57 0.18 -7.66
N LEU A 303 -42.29 0.98 -8.70
CA LEU A 303 -43.28 1.29 -9.75
C LEU A 303 -43.69 0.02 -10.51
N SER A 304 -42.73 -0.87 -10.80
CA SER A 304 -43.01 -2.12 -11.50
C SER A 304 -43.87 -3.07 -10.67
N TYR A 305 -43.68 -3.15 -9.35
CA TYR A 305 -44.51 -3.98 -8.48
C TYR A 305 -45.91 -3.39 -8.31
N ASN A 306 -46.02 -2.09 -8.07
CA ASN A 306 -47.33 -1.43 -7.96
C ASN A 306 -48.17 -1.63 -9.24
N TYR A 307 -47.52 -1.62 -10.42
CA TYR A 307 -48.18 -1.95 -11.68
C TYR A 307 -48.72 -3.39 -11.73
N LEU A 308 -47.94 -4.36 -11.25
CA LEU A 308 -48.37 -5.76 -11.19
C LEU A 308 -49.53 -5.95 -10.19
N ASP A 309 -49.48 -5.29 -9.04
CA ASP A 309 -50.55 -5.34 -8.03
C ASP A 309 -51.86 -4.74 -8.56
N ALA A 310 -51.77 -3.67 -9.36
CA ALA A 310 -52.90 -3.01 -10.02
C ALA A 310 -53.43 -3.76 -11.27
N ASN A 311 -52.87 -4.92 -11.63
CA ASN A 311 -53.22 -5.63 -12.87
C ASN A 311 -54.72 -5.96 -12.99
N LYS A 312 -55.41 -6.24 -11.88
CA LYS A 312 -56.86 -6.49 -11.88
C LYS A 312 -57.66 -5.25 -12.27
N GLU A 313 -57.24 -4.07 -11.83
CA GLU A 313 -57.88 -2.81 -12.16
C GLU A 313 -57.74 -2.51 -13.65
N PHE A 314 -56.51 -2.65 -14.17
CA PHE A 314 -56.26 -2.49 -15.60
C PHE A 314 -57.04 -3.50 -16.45
N TYR A 315 -57.11 -4.77 -16.02
CA TYR A 315 -57.92 -5.78 -16.69
C TYR A 315 -59.39 -5.33 -16.81
N ASN A 316 -59.99 -4.90 -15.70
CA ASN A 316 -61.38 -4.45 -15.68
C ASN A 316 -61.62 -3.25 -16.61
N GLN A 317 -60.65 -2.34 -16.71
CA GLN A 317 -60.70 -1.18 -17.59
C GLN A 317 -60.57 -1.53 -19.08
N ASP A 318 -59.72 -2.50 -19.41
CA ASP A 318 -59.22 -2.69 -20.78
C ASP A 318 -59.76 -3.94 -21.48
N TYR A 319 -60.27 -4.92 -20.75
CA TYR A 319 -60.70 -6.20 -21.32
C TYR A 319 -61.74 -6.01 -22.44
N ARG A 320 -62.72 -5.13 -22.25
CA ARG A 320 -63.76 -4.87 -23.27
C ARG A 320 -63.18 -4.23 -24.54
N LYS A 321 -62.22 -3.31 -24.39
CA LYS A 321 -61.53 -2.68 -25.54
C LYS A 321 -60.71 -3.72 -26.31
N TRP A 322 -60.02 -4.58 -25.58
CA TRP A 322 -59.27 -5.70 -26.17
C TRP A 322 -60.17 -6.69 -26.91
N CYS A 323 -61.32 -7.05 -26.35
CA CYS A 323 -62.31 -7.91 -27.02
C CYS A 323 -62.78 -7.29 -28.35
N GLN A 324 -63.11 -6.00 -28.36
CA GLN A 324 -63.50 -5.29 -29.58
C GLN A 324 -62.38 -5.27 -30.62
N TRP A 325 -61.13 -5.08 -30.18
CA TRP A 325 -59.96 -5.14 -31.06
C TRP A 325 -59.81 -6.51 -31.73
N LEU A 326 -60.00 -7.61 -31.00
CA LEU A 326 -59.95 -8.97 -31.56
C LEU A 326 -61.04 -9.21 -32.62
N ILE A 327 -62.27 -8.74 -32.37
CA ILE A 327 -63.40 -8.88 -33.31
C ILE A 327 -63.12 -8.07 -34.57
N LYS A 328 -62.71 -6.80 -34.42
CA LYS A 328 -62.40 -5.91 -35.55
C LYS A 328 -61.31 -6.48 -36.45
N ASN A 329 -60.34 -7.20 -35.87
CA ASN A 329 -59.23 -7.80 -36.61
C ASN A 329 -59.52 -9.23 -37.12
N ASN A 330 -60.76 -9.73 -37.03
CA ASN A 330 -61.12 -11.11 -37.39
C ASN A 330 -60.27 -12.18 -36.68
N ILE A 331 -59.80 -11.90 -35.47
CA ILE A 331 -59.02 -12.85 -34.65
C ILE A 331 -59.95 -13.72 -33.80
N PHE A 332 -61.10 -13.17 -33.40
CA PHE A 332 -62.16 -13.85 -32.66
C PHE A 332 -63.53 -13.50 -33.24
N ARG A 333 -64.43 -14.50 -33.31
CA ARG A 333 -65.84 -14.31 -33.62
C ARG A 333 -66.68 -14.91 -32.49
N PRO A 334 -67.55 -14.12 -31.83
CA PRO A 334 -68.45 -14.66 -30.82
C PRO A 334 -69.35 -15.74 -31.42
N THR A 335 -69.53 -16.84 -30.70
CA THR A 335 -70.47 -17.92 -31.03
C THR A 335 -71.49 -18.08 -29.89
N ASP A 336 -72.53 -18.88 -30.13
CA ASP A 336 -73.55 -19.19 -29.11
C ASP A 336 -72.93 -19.86 -27.87
N THR A 337 -71.86 -20.65 -28.08
CA THR A 337 -71.13 -21.37 -27.02
C THR A 337 -69.99 -20.57 -26.40
N GLN A 338 -69.42 -19.58 -27.11
CA GLN A 338 -68.34 -18.73 -26.60
C GLN A 338 -68.58 -17.27 -26.95
N LYS A 339 -69.16 -16.52 -26.00
CA LYS A 339 -69.41 -15.08 -26.13
C LYS A 339 -68.17 -14.22 -25.94
N TRP A 340 -67.17 -14.70 -25.19
CA TRP A 340 -65.98 -13.93 -24.81
C TRP A 340 -64.68 -14.62 -25.22
N PRO A 341 -63.69 -13.87 -25.74
CA PRO A 341 -62.42 -14.44 -26.16
C PRO A 341 -61.58 -14.88 -24.96
N LYS A 342 -60.87 -16.01 -25.11
CA LYS A 342 -59.83 -16.43 -24.18
C LYS A 342 -58.52 -15.71 -24.55
N ILE A 343 -57.63 -15.45 -23.58
CA ILE A 343 -56.31 -14.89 -23.90
C ILE A 343 -55.52 -15.93 -24.73
N PRO A 344 -54.97 -15.56 -25.91
CA PRO A 344 -54.15 -16.46 -26.75
C PRO A 344 -52.93 -17.03 -26.02
N ALA A 345 -52.53 -18.26 -26.35
CA ALA A 345 -51.46 -18.97 -25.66
C ALA A 345 -50.12 -18.21 -25.66
N ILE A 346 -49.73 -17.64 -26.81
CA ILE A 346 -48.49 -16.85 -26.94
C ILE A 346 -48.45 -15.63 -26.00
N LEU A 347 -49.61 -15.05 -25.68
CA LEU A 347 -49.71 -13.91 -24.76
C LEU A 347 -49.74 -14.34 -23.28
N LYS A 348 -49.91 -15.65 -23.00
CA LYS A 348 -49.88 -16.23 -21.65
C LYS A 348 -48.53 -16.81 -21.24
N GLU A 349 -47.62 -17.02 -22.20
CA GLU A 349 -46.30 -17.62 -21.93
C GLU A 349 -45.47 -16.83 -20.93
N ARG A 350 -45.70 -15.52 -20.87
CA ARG A 350 -45.24 -14.66 -19.79
C ARG A 350 -46.45 -14.16 -19.01
N ILE A 351 -46.51 -14.47 -17.72
CA ILE A 351 -47.63 -14.08 -16.85
C ILE A 351 -47.54 -12.60 -16.49
N GLU A 352 -46.32 -12.08 -16.32
CA GLU A 352 -46.06 -10.74 -15.81
C GLU A 352 -45.18 -9.90 -16.75
N TYR A 353 -45.61 -8.66 -16.99
CA TYR A 353 -44.91 -7.69 -17.83
C TYR A 353 -44.55 -6.42 -17.03
N PRO A 354 -43.72 -6.52 -15.98
CA PRO A 354 -43.39 -5.39 -15.09
C PRO A 354 -42.77 -4.19 -15.82
N PHE A 355 -42.11 -4.42 -16.96
CA PHE A 355 -41.50 -3.39 -17.79
C PHE A 355 -42.50 -2.58 -18.62
N LEU A 356 -43.78 -2.96 -18.66
CA LEU A 356 -44.84 -2.16 -19.30
C LEU A 356 -45.51 -1.18 -18.33
N TRP A 357 -44.97 -1.04 -17.12
CA TRP A 357 -45.54 -0.23 -16.04
C TRP A 357 -45.83 1.21 -16.45
N MET A 358 -45.03 1.80 -17.34
CA MET A 358 -45.18 3.19 -17.74
C MET A 358 -46.51 3.44 -18.46
N PHE A 359 -47.09 2.43 -19.10
CA PHE A 359 -48.33 2.60 -19.82
C PHE A 359 -49.54 2.65 -18.89
N GLN A 360 -49.46 2.07 -17.68
CA GLN A 360 -50.59 1.97 -16.73
C GLN A 360 -51.85 1.38 -17.40
N ARG A 361 -51.63 0.36 -18.23
CA ARG A 361 -52.67 -0.36 -18.98
C ARG A 361 -52.47 -1.85 -18.85
N TRP A 362 -53.52 -2.60 -19.17
CA TRP A 362 -53.46 -4.05 -19.11
C TRP A 362 -52.46 -4.58 -20.12
N SER A 363 -51.48 -5.37 -19.67
CA SER A 363 -50.33 -5.82 -20.46
C SER A 363 -50.74 -6.50 -21.78
N ILE A 364 -51.81 -7.29 -21.77
CA ILE A 364 -52.33 -7.99 -22.95
C ILE A 364 -52.85 -7.01 -24.01
N LEU A 365 -53.47 -5.89 -23.61
CA LEU A 365 -53.89 -4.85 -24.54
C LEU A 365 -52.68 -4.15 -25.16
N VAL A 366 -51.66 -3.83 -24.34
CA VAL A 366 -50.42 -3.21 -24.82
C VAL A 366 -49.71 -4.14 -25.82
N MET A 367 -49.56 -5.42 -25.48
CA MET A 367 -48.97 -6.43 -26.37
C MET A 367 -49.76 -6.61 -27.67
N SER A 368 -51.09 -6.59 -27.60
CA SER A 368 -51.94 -6.65 -28.80
C SER A 368 -51.72 -5.43 -29.71
N THR A 369 -51.48 -4.25 -29.12
CA THR A 369 -51.17 -3.02 -29.84
C THR A 369 -49.77 -3.04 -30.44
N ILE A 370 -48.78 -3.61 -29.73
CA ILE A 370 -47.44 -3.87 -30.29
C ILE A 370 -47.56 -4.74 -31.55
N ILE A 371 -48.31 -5.84 -31.46
CA ILE A 371 -48.55 -6.75 -32.58
C ILE A 371 -49.22 -6.02 -33.75
N GLU A 372 -50.24 -5.20 -33.48
CA GLU A 372 -50.90 -4.37 -34.49
C GLU A 372 -49.89 -3.48 -35.25
N ILE A 373 -49.01 -2.79 -34.52
CA ILE A 373 -48.04 -1.87 -35.12
C ILE A 373 -46.98 -2.62 -35.91
N VAL A 374 -46.42 -3.71 -35.36
CA VAL A 374 -45.44 -4.55 -36.05
C VAL A 374 -46.05 -5.14 -37.33
N ASP A 375 -47.33 -5.51 -37.30
CA ASP A 375 -47.98 -6.10 -38.46
C ASP A 375 -48.25 -5.14 -39.62
N GLN A 376 -48.21 -3.83 -39.38
CA GLN A 376 -48.28 -2.81 -40.44
C GLN A 376 -47.05 -2.83 -41.35
N VAL A 377 -45.93 -3.41 -40.91
CA VAL A 377 -44.69 -3.52 -41.70
C VAL A 377 -44.68 -4.84 -42.48
N PRO A 378 -44.30 -4.87 -43.77
CA PRO A 378 -44.20 -6.10 -44.54
C PRO A 378 -43.22 -7.13 -43.93
N THR A 379 -43.53 -8.41 -44.08
CA THR A 379 -42.66 -9.51 -43.64
C THR A 379 -41.25 -9.39 -44.23
N GLY A 380 -40.22 -9.64 -43.43
CA GLY A 380 -38.83 -9.47 -43.84
C GLY A 380 -38.30 -8.03 -43.82
N LYS A 381 -39.17 -7.02 -43.61
CA LYS A 381 -38.73 -5.63 -43.35
C LYS A 381 -38.71 -5.34 -41.85
N GLY A 382 -37.77 -4.49 -41.44
CA GLY A 382 -37.56 -4.12 -40.04
C GLY A 382 -38.38 -2.90 -39.59
N ILE A 383 -38.84 -2.90 -38.35
CA ILE A 383 -39.33 -1.72 -37.64
C ILE A 383 -38.39 -1.40 -36.47
N SER A 384 -37.94 -0.15 -36.36
CA SER A 384 -37.08 0.28 -35.24
C SER A 384 -37.85 0.20 -33.91
N MET A 385 -37.18 -0.30 -32.86
CA MET A 385 -37.72 -0.36 -31.50
C MET A 385 -38.12 1.01 -30.98
N TYR A 386 -37.35 2.06 -31.27
CA TYR A 386 -37.67 3.43 -30.87
C TYR A 386 -38.95 3.92 -31.55
N TYR A 387 -39.09 3.68 -32.85
CA TYR A 387 -40.29 4.07 -33.59
C TYR A 387 -41.53 3.32 -33.12
N LEU A 388 -41.40 2.02 -32.81
CA LEU A 388 -42.46 1.23 -32.20
C LEU A 388 -42.85 1.82 -30.84
N PHE A 389 -41.88 2.11 -29.98
CA PHE A 389 -42.12 2.69 -28.67
C PHE A 389 -42.82 4.06 -28.76
N ASP A 390 -42.36 4.95 -29.65
CA ASP A 390 -42.98 6.26 -29.85
C ASP A 390 -44.42 6.16 -30.36
N LYS A 391 -44.73 5.17 -31.20
CA LYS A 391 -46.12 4.87 -31.58
C LYS A 391 -46.95 4.40 -30.40
N LEU A 392 -46.40 3.59 -29.50
CA LEU A 392 -47.10 3.18 -28.28
C LEU A 392 -47.38 4.37 -27.38
N LEU A 393 -46.41 5.28 -27.19
CA LEU A 393 -46.60 6.49 -26.36
C LEU A 393 -47.75 7.39 -26.87
N LYS A 394 -47.97 7.44 -28.18
CA LYS A 394 -49.11 8.18 -28.77
C LYS A 394 -50.47 7.53 -28.46
N ILE A 395 -50.51 6.20 -28.31
CA ILE A 395 -51.74 5.45 -28.04
C ILE A 395 -51.98 5.34 -26.52
N PHE A 396 -50.90 5.17 -25.76
CA PHE A 396 -50.85 5.03 -24.32
C PHE A 396 -49.84 6.04 -23.78
N PRO A 397 -50.29 7.25 -23.40
CA PRO A 397 -49.42 8.26 -22.80
C PRO A 397 -48.67 7.67 -21.59
N PRO A 398 -47.37 7.95 -21.44
CA PRO A 398 -46.58 7.40 -20.34
C PRO A 398 -46.96 8.06 -19.02
N HIS A 399 -46.80 7.31 -17.94
CA HIS A 399 -46.88 7.81 -16.57
C HIS A 399 -45.80 8.89 -16.33
N GLU A 400 -46.12 9.95 -15.58
CA GLU A 400 -45.22 11.09 -15.32
C GLU A 400 -43.85 10.64 -14.77
N ARG A 401 -43.85 9.68 -13.84
CA ARG A 401 -42.62 9.12 -13.25
C ARG A 401 -41.71 8.43 -14.26
N PHE A 402 -42.25 7.92 -15.36
CA PHE A 402 -41.41 7.36 -16.42
C PHE A 402 -40.60 8.46 -17.10
N ILE A 403 -41.22 9.60 -17.40
CA ILE A 403 -40.55 10.75 -18.02
C ILE A 403 -39.46 11.30 -17.10
N GLU A 404 -39.77 11.46 -15.80
CA GLU A 404 -38.80 11.93 -14.80
C GLU A 404 -37.59 10.99 -14.69
N LEU A 405 -37.84 9.69 -14.54
CA LEU A 405 -36.78 8.69 -14.39
C LEU A 405 -35.98 8.52 -15.69
N GLU A 406 -36.63 8.58 -16.85
CA GLU A 406 -35.96 8.48 -18.15
C GLU A 406 -35.02 9.67 -18.38
N GLY A 407 -35.41 10.86 -17.92
CA GLY A 407 -34.59 12.08 -18.02
C GLY A 407 -33.31 12.07 -17.17
N ILE A 408 -33.23 11.24 -16.13
CA ILE A 408 -32.05 11.10 -15.26
C ILE A 408 -31.35 9.74 -15.38
N ALA A 409 -31.93 8.81 -16.14
CA ALA A 409 -31.39 7.47 -16.32
C ALA A 409 -30.26 7.49 -17.35
N GLU A 410 -29.05 7.22 -16.88
CA GLU A 410 -27.90 6.92 -17.72
C GLU A 410 -27.59 5.42 -17.63
N TYR A 411 -26.98 4.88 -18.67
CA TYR A 411 -26.67 3.45 -18.71
C TYR A 411 -25.77 3.00 -17.52
N LYS A 412 -24.91 3.91 -17.03
CA LYS A 412 -24.05 3.70 -15.85
C LYS A 412 -24.79 3.81 -14.51
N THR A 413 -25.96 4.46 -14.48
CA THR A 413 -26.78 4.67 -13.28
C THR A 413 -27.95 3.70 -13.16
N VAL A 414 -28.09 2.73 -14.08
CA VAL A 414 -29.17 1.74 -14.03
C VAL A 414 -28.59 0.32 -14.01
N GLN A 415 -28.93 -0.44 -12.97
CA GLN A 415 -28.52 -1.85 -12.86
C GLN A 415 -29.05 -2.67 -14.03
N ALA A 416 -28.24 -3.60 -14.55
CA ALA A 416 -28.59 -4.41 -15.72
C ALA A 416 -29.98 -5.06 -15.66
N PRO A 417 -30.43 -5.67 -14.54
CA PRO A 417 -31.77 -6.26 -14.45
C PRO A 417 -32.92 -5.25 -14.55
N HIS A 418 -32.67 -3.98 -14.21
CA HIS A 418 -33.69 -2.92 -14.23
C HIS A 418 -33.70 -2.13 -15.53
N ARG A 419 -32.77 -2.40 -16.46
CA ARG A 419 -32.69 -1.71 -17.76
C ARG A 419 -33.96 -1.86 -18.57
N CYS A 420 -34.57 -3.04 -18.52
CA CYS A 420 -35.85 -3.29 -19.17
C CYS A 420 -37.01 -2.53 -18.55
N LEU A 421 -36.86 -1.89 -17.39
CA LEU A 421 -37.93 -1.09 -16.77
C LEU A 421 -37.88 0.39 -17.23
N ILE A 422 -36.82 0.83 -17.90
CA ILE A 422 -36.64 2.25 -18.24
C ILE A 422 -36.14 2.51 -19.66
N PHE A 423 -35.22 1.70 -20.19
CA PHE A 423 -34.69 1.93 -21.53
C PHE A 423 -35.60 1.34 -22.59
N ARG A 424 -36.10 2.20 -23.49
CA ARG A 424 -37.12 1.89 -24.52
C ARG A 424 -36.82 0.61 -25.30
N GLU A 425 -35.59 0.45 -25.78
CA GLU A 425 -35.18 -0.75 -26.51
C GLU A 425 -35.31 -2.01 -25.66
N HIS A 426 -34.80 -1.97 -24.42
CA HIS A 426 -34.84 -3.11 -23.51
C HIS A 426 -36.26 -3.46 -23.10
N ILE A 427 -37.15 -2.47 -22.94
CA ILE A 427 -38.58 -2.67 -22.70
C ILE A 427 -39.20 -3.44 -23.85
N ILE A 428 -38.99 -2.99 -25.09
CA ILE A 428 -39.56 -3.63 -26.29
C ILE A 428 -38.99 -5.03 -26.49
N GLN A 429 -37.69 -5.21 -26.33
CA GLN A 429 -37.03 -6.52 -26.43
C GLN A 429 -37.60 -7.52 -25.43
N GLU A 430 -37.70 -7.13 -24.15
CA GLU A 430 -38.28 -7.99 -23.11
C GLU A 430 -39.77 -8.27 -23.34
N ALA A 431 -40.53 -7.30 -23.84
CA ALA A 431 -41.94 -7.49 -24.19
C ALA A 431 -42.12 -8.53 -25.31
N LEU A 432 -41.23 -8.49 -26.29
CA LEU A 432 -41.29 -9.34 -27.48
C LEU A 432 -40.61 -10.69 -27.31
N LYS A 433 -40.02 -10.97 -26.14
CA LYS A 433 -39.32 -12.23 -25.84
C LYS A 433 -40.11 -13.51 -26.18
N PRO A 434 -41.41 -13.65 -25.86
CA PRO A 434 -42.17 -14.84 -26.25
C PRO A 434 -42.22 -15.05 -27.78
N PHE A 435 -42.21 -13.98 -28.56
CA PHE A 435 -42.21 -14.05 -30.03
C PHE A 435 -40.81 -14.34 -30.58
N LEU A 436 -39.75 -13.84 -29.92
CA LEU A 436 -38.35 -14.15 -30.25
C LEU A 436 -38.04 -15.61 -30.02
N ASP A 437 -38.41 -16.14 -28.86
CA ASP A 437 -38.13 -17.53 -28.45
C ASP A 437 -38.79 -18.54 -29.40
N LYS A 438 -39.89 -18.15 -30.05
CA LYS A 438 -40.60 -18.95 -31.07
C LYS A 438 -40.17 -18.67 -32.51
N ASN A 439 -39.13 -17.87 -32.72
CA ASN A 439 -38.65 -17.45 -34.04
C ASN A 439 -39.75 -16.82 -34.92
N LEU A 440 -40.76 -16.17 -34.31
CA LEU A 440 -41.82 -15.46 -35.03
C LEU A 440 -41.34 -14.08 -35.52
N ILE A 441 -40.38 -13.54 -34.79
CA ILE A 441 -39.63 -12.33 -35.11
C ILE A 441 -38.14 -12.59 -34.91
N SER A 442 -37.31 -11.74 -35.48
CA SER A 442 -35.87 -11.64 -35.22
C SER A 442 -35.50 -10.19 -34.94
N ILE A 443 -34.44 -9.98 -34.18
CA ILE A 443 -33.88 -8.66 -33.92
C ILE A 443 -32.51 -8.58 -34.61
N LYS A 444 -32.32 -7.54 -35.42
CA LYS A 444 -31.03 -7.18 -36.00
C LYS A 444 -30.75 -5.73 -35.65
N TYR A 445 -29.73 -5.48 -34.83
CA TYR A 445 -29.49 -4.17 -34.23
C TYR A 445 -30.74 -3.68 -33.47
N ASP A 446 -31.31 -2.53 -33.84
CA ASP A 446 -32.54 -1.97 -33.26
C ASP A 446 -33.81 -2.35 -34.04
N LEU A 447 -33.69 -3.15 -35.11
CA LEU A 447 -34.81 -3.50 -35.98
C LEU A 447 -35.45 -4.83 -35.59
N ILE A 448 -36.77 -4.79 -35.38
CA ILE A 448 -37.63 -5.97 -35.26
C ILE A 448 -38.08 -6.39 -36.66
N ILE A 449 -37.75 -7.60 -37.06
CA ILE A 449 -38.12 -8.16 -38.36
C ILE A 449 -39.08 -9.32 -38.10
N LYS A 450 -40.31 -9.23 -38.59
CA LYS A 450 -41.27 -10.33 -38.48
C LYS A 450 -41.03 -11.38 -39.57
N ASN A 451 -41.05 -12.64 -39.17
CA ASN A 451 -40.93 -13.79 -40.07
C ASN A 451 -42.30 -14.22 -40.61
N ILE A 452 -43.36 -14.00 -39.83
CA ILE A 452 -44.76 -14.21 -40.21
C ILE A 452 -45.64 -13.07 -39.67
N PRO A 453 -46.85 -12.87 -40.20
CA PRO A 453 -47.82 -11.93 -39.62
C PRO A 453 -48.22 -12.36 -38.20
N LEU A 454 -47.96 -11.52 -37.20
CA LEU A 454 -48.07 -11.89 -35.79
C LEU A 454 -49.53 -12.08 -35.33
N LYS A 455 -50.48 -11.35 -35.92
CA LYS A 455 -51.92 -11.55 -35.68
C LYS A 455 -52.39 -12.96 -36.04
N GLN A 456 -51.74 -13.65 -36.98
CA GLN A 456 -52.12 -15.03 -37.32
C GLN A 456 -51.89 -15.99 -36.15
N VAL A 457 -50.89 -15.72 -35.32
CA VAL A 457 -50.55 -16.52 -34.14
C VAL A 457 -51.56 -16.32 -33.00
N LEU A 458 -52.37 -15.26 -33.07
CA LEU A 458 -53.42 -14.96 -32.08
C LEU A 458 -54.76 -15.62 -32.41
N LYS A 459 -54.93 -16.17 -33.62
CA LYS A 459 -56.20 -16.77 -34.06
C LYS A 459 -56.59 -17.90 -33.12
N GLN A 460 -57.84 -17.84 -32.64
CA GLN A 460 -58.41 -18.89 -31.81
C GLN A 460 -59.09 -19.88 -32.74
N ASN A 461 -58.73 -21.16 -32.67
CA ASN A 461 -59.46 -22.22 -33.37
C ASN A 461 -60.87 -22.27 -32.78
N THR A 462 -61.81 -21.56 -33.38
CA THR A 462 -63.24 -21.84 -33.22
C THR A 462 -63.50 -23.08 -34.06
N VAL A 463 -63.65 -24.22 -33.38
CA VAL A 463 -64.27 -25.42 -33.97
C VAL A 463 -65.69 -25.08 -34.33
#